data_AF-A0A925J9H6-F1
#
_entry.id   AF-A0A925J9H6-F1
#
_cell.length_a   1.000
_cell.length_b   1.000
_cell.length_c   1.000
_cell.angle_alpha   90.00
_cell.angle_beta   90.00
_cell.angle_gamma   90.00
#
_symmetry.space_group_name_H-M   'P 1'
#
loop_
_entity.id
_entity.type
_entity.pdbx_description
1 polymer ?
#
loop_
_entity_poly.entity_id
_entity_poly.type
_entity_poly.pdbx_seq_one_letter_code
_entity_poly.pdbx_strand_id
1 'polypeptide(L)' 'VTCPVYFIHGLKDSWVPPGNVAYATSLLTNASKIDSLMMPGANHFIPWTKYKEIKNVLLRLY' A
#
# COMPACT_ATOMS: atom_id res chain seq x y z
N VAL A 1 -16.24 2.83 -2.10
CA VAL A 1 -15.16 3.80 -1.78
C VAL A 1 -15.08 4.80 -2.91
N THR A 2 -15.15 6.10 -2.63
CA THR A 2 -15.12 7.17 -3.65
C THR A 2 -13.99 8.18 -3.45
N CYS A 3 -13.23 8.06 -2.35
CA CYS A 3 -12.05 8.88 -2.07
C CYS A 3 -10.79 8.31 -2.74
N PRO A 4 -9.69 9.09 -2.79
CA PRO A 4 -8.38 8.58 -3.16
C PRO A 4 -7.93 7.45 -2.24
N VAL A 5 -7.38 6.38 -2.81
CA VAL A 5 -6.82 5.23 -2.09
C VAL A 5 -5.34 5.10 -2.44
N TYR A 6 -4.51 4.90 -1.42
CA TYR A 6 -3.08 4.67 -1.59
C TYR A 6 -2.69 3.37 -0.88
N PHE A 7 -2.24 2.37 -1.63
CA PHE A 7 -1.74 1.12 -1.08
C PHE A 7 -0.25 1.22 -0.73
N ILE A 8 0.17 0.67 0.40
CA ILE A 8 1.59 0.48 0.72
C ILE A 8 1.76 -0.98 1.15
N HIS A 9 2.59 -1.74 0.43
CA HIS A 9 2.67 -3.19 0.62
C HIS A 9 4.11 -3.72 0.55
N GLY A 10 4.48 -4.64 1.43
CA GLY A 10 5.78 -5.32 1.41
C GLY A 10 5.79 -6.55 0.50
N LEU A 11 6.73 -6.63 -0.45
CA LEU A 11 6.79 -7.75 -1.41
C LEU A 11 7.25 -9.09 -0.81
N LYS A 12 7.74 -9.09 0.44
CA LYS A 12 8.07 -10.30 1.21
C LYS A 12 7.14 -10.48 2.41
N ASP A 13 5.96 -9.88 2.37
CA ASP A 13 4.90 -10.17 3.34
C ASP A 13 4.45 -11.64 3.17
N SER A 14 4.70 -12.46 4.20
CA SER A 14 4.30 -13.88 4.23
C SER A 14 2.88 -14.11 4.74
N TRP A 15 2.22 -13.06 5.24
CA TRP A 15 0.88 -13.12 5.81
C TRP A 15 -0.15 -12.65 4.79
N VAL A 16 0.19 -11.61 4.02
CA VAL A 16 -0.69 -11.02 3.01
C VAL A 16 0.03 -10.98 1.65
N PRO A 17 -0.43 -11.76 0.65
CA PRO A 17 0.19 -11.77 -0.67
C PRO A 17 0.09 -10.40 -1.37
N PRO A 18 1.12 -9.98 -2.12
CA PRO A 18 1.05 -8.77 -2.94
C PRO A 18 -0.13 -8.73 -3.93
N GLY A 19 -0.63 -9.91 -4.34
CA GLY A 19 -1.81 -10.05 -5.19
C GLY A 19 -3.09 -9.42 -4.61
N ASN A 20 -3.17 -9.22 -3.29
CA ASN A 20 -4.33 -8.56 -2.67
C ASN A 20 -4.44 -7.09 -3.09
N VAL A 21 -3.33 -6.41 -3.39
CA VAL A 21 -3.35 -5.04 -3.92
C VAL A 21 -3.99 -5.00 -5.30
N ALA A 22 -3.64 -5.97 -6.16
CA ALA A 22 -4.23 -6.09 -7.50
C ALA A 22 -5.73 -6.42 -7.43
N TYR A 23 -6.11 -7.36 -6.56
CA TYR A 23 -7.51 -7.72 -6.33
C TYR A 23 -8.32 -6.53 -5.79
N ALA A 24 -7.81 -5.79 -4.81
CA ALA A 24 -8.51 -4.61 -4.29
C ALA A 24 -8.63 -3.52 -5.37
N THR A 25 -7.58 -3.30 -6.16
CA THR A 25 -7.59 -2.32 -7.25
C THR A 25 -8.67 -2.62 -8.29
N SER A 26 -8.91 -3.90 -8.63
CA SER A 26 -9.96 -4.27 -9.59
C SER A 26 -11.38 -4.06 -9.05
N LEU A 27 -11.57 -4.07 -7.73
CA LEU A 27 -12.87 -3.90 -7.08
C LEU A 27 -13.18 -2.43 -6.74
N LEU A 28 -12.16 -1.59 -6.53
CA LEU A 28 -12.32 -0.19 -6.14
C LEU A 28 -12.62 0.73 -7.32
N THR A 29 -13.51 0.32 -8.23
CA THR A 29 -13.82 1.02 -9.49
C THR A 29 -14.38 2.43 -9.31
N ASN A 30 -14.95 2.74 -8.14
CA ASN A 30 -15.53 4.05 -7.84
C ASN A 30 -14.55 5.00 -7.12
N ALA A 31 -13.33 4.56 -6.78
CA ALA A 31 -12.35 5.42 -6.13
C ALA A 31 -11.89 6.52 -7.10
N SER A 32 -11.81 7.76 -6.64
CA SER A 32 -11.42 8.90 -7.49
C SER A 32 -9.96 8.84 -7.95
N LYS A 33 -9.12 8.11 -7.22
CA LYS A 33 -7.73 7.83 -7.56
C LYS A 33 -7.25 6.57 -6.81
N ILE A 34 -6.43 5.75 -7.46
CA ILE A 34 -5.75 4.62 -6.84
C ILE A 34 -4.26 4.68 -7.19
N ASP A 35 -3.41 4.72 -6.18
CA ASP A 35 -1.95 4.60 -6.30
C ASP A 35 -1.44 3.49 -5.38
N SER A 36 -0.20 3.04 -5.63
CA SER A 36 0.45 2.04 -4.76
C SER A 36 1.96 2.26 -4.64
N LEU A 37 2.51 1.89 -3.49
CA LEU A 37 3.93 1.70 -3.24
C LEU A 37 4.18 0.24 -2.87
N MET A 38 4.80 -0.50 -3.79
CA MET A 38 5.23 -1.88 -3.57
C MET A 38 6.70 -1.90 -3.13
N MET A 39 6.98 -2.35 -1.91
CA MET A 39 8.29 -2.24 -1.27
C MET A 39 9.11 -3.54 -1.42
N PRO A 40 10.18 -3.56 -2.24
CA PRO A 40 11.02 -4.74 -2.40
C PRO A 40 11.67 -5.15 -1.09
N GLY A 41 11.63 -6.45 -0.78
CA GLY A 41 12.27 -7.01 0.41
C GLY A 41 11.60 -6.71 1.75
N ALA A 42 10.54 -5.87 1.78
CA ALA A 42 9.84 -5.54 3.01
C ALA A 42 8.82 -6.63 3.39
N ASN A 43 8.70 -6.90 4.68
CA ASN A 43 7.80 -7.90 5.25
C ASN A 43 6.46 -7.28 5.66
N HIS A 44 5.64 -8.03 6.40
CA HIS A 44 4.34 -7.56 6.92
C HIS A 44 4.44 -6.31 7.81
N PHE A 45 5.55 -6.15 8.54
CA PHE A 45 5.70 -5.15 9.59
C PHE A 45 6.26 -3.81 9.06
N ILE A 46 5.88 -3.38 7.85
CA ILE A 46 6.37 -2.14 7.23
C ILE A 46 6.18 -0.86 8.08
N PRO A 47 5.14 -0.70 8.93
CA PRO A 47 5.04 0.48 9.79
C PRO A 47 6.22 0.61 10.78
N TRP A 48 6.84 -0.51 11.15
CA TRP A 48 7.94 -0.57 12.11
C TRP A 48 9.31 -0.73 11.42
N THR A 49 9.40 -1.62 10.43
CA THR A 49 10.68 -1.94 9.76
C THR A 49 11.07 -0.92 8.70
N LYS A 50 10.12 -0.09 8.24
CA LYS A 50 10.28 0.96 7.21
C LYS A 50 9.67 2.29 7.65
N TYR A 51 9.73 2.58 8.95
CA TYR A 51 9.04 3.71 9.56
C TYR A 51 9.28 5.05 8.85
N LYS A 52 10.52 5.36 8.47
CA LYS A 52 10.87 6.63 7.80
C LYS A 52 10.18 6.73 6.44
N GLU A 53 10.23 5.66 5.65
CA GLU A 53 9.61 5.57 4.34
C GLU A 53 8.09 5.69 4.43
N ILE A 54 7.45 4.96 5.36
CA ILE A 54 6.00 5.04 5.60
C ILE A 54 5.61 6.47 6.01
N LYS A 55 6.29 7.05 7.00
CA LYS A 55 6.02 8.43 7.45
C LYS A 55 6.12 9.43 6.30
N ASN A 56 7.14 9.32 5.46
CA ASN A 56 7.34 10.21 4.32
C ASN A 56 6.29 10.03 3.22
N VAL A 57 5.74 8.83 3.03
CA VAL A 57 4.58 8.64 2.15
C VAL A 57 3.37 9.35 2.74
N LEU A 58 3.04 9.11 4.00
CA LEU A 58 1.86 9.68 4.65
C LEU A 58 1.87 11.21 4.66
N LEU A 59 3.02 11.83 4.93
CA LEU A 59 3.16 13.29 4.91
C LEU A 59 2.97 13.92 3.52
N ARG A 60 3.09 13.15 2.43
CA ARG A 60 2.85 13.59 1.04
C ARG A 60 1.41 13.40 0.58
N LEU A 61 0.58 12.73 1.38
CA LEU A 61 -0.85 12.51 1.07
C LEU A 61 -1.75 13.64 1.59
N TYR A 62 -1.17 14.61 2.32
CA TYR A 62 -1.82 15.83 2.79
C TYR A 62 -1.71 16.96 1.78
#